data_AF-A0A1W2EWB7-F1
#
_entry.id   AF-A0A1W2EWB7-F1
#
_cell.length_a   1.000
_cell.length_b   1.000
_cell.length_c   1.000
_cell.angle_alpha   90.00
_cell.angle_beta   90.00
_cell.angle_gamma   90.00
#
_symmetry.space_group_name_H-M   'P 1'
#
loop_
_entity.id
_entity.type
_entity.pdbx_description
1 polymer ?
#
loop_
_entity_poly.entity_id
_entity_poly.type
_entity_poly.pdbx_seq_one_letter_code
_entity_poly.pdbx_strand_id
1 'polypeptide(L)'
;MARYQNILSGRSSRQNPVFQLVPGQSLTAGYFLLQVEPAIRHGLKELEGTNPRHAMTELALMSYLMGMGFDYRTAKCIVESWETDDSLLLQGVLTE
;
A
#
# COMPACT_ATOMS: atom_id res chain seq x y z
N MET A 1 1.52 -34.98 -23.51
CA MET A 1 1.81 -33.58 -23.11
C MET A 1 0.76 -32.64 -23.71
N ALA A 2 -0.41 -32.47 -23.07
CA ALA A 2 -1.47 -31.59 -23.58
C ALA A 2 -2.49 -31.23 -22.48
N ARG A 3 -2.04 -30.75 -21.30
CA ARG A 3 -2.97 -30.47 -20.18
C ARG A 3 -2.69 -29.21 -19.38
N TYR A 4 -1.92 -28.26 -19.94
CA TYR A 4 -1.56 -26.99 -19.28
C TYR A 4 -1.83 -25.75 -20.14
N GLN A 5 -2.77 -25.79 -21.09
CA GLN A 5 -3.09 -24.63 -21.93
C GLN A 5 -4.50 -24.04 -21.74
N ASN A 6 -5.35 -24.63 -20.88
CA ASN A 6 -6.75 -24.20 -20.74
C ASN A 6 -7.07 -23.37 -19.49
N ILE A 7 -6.08 -22.82 -18.77
CA ILE A 7 -6.35 -21.99 -17.57
C ILE A 7 -6.28 -20.49 -17.88
N LEU A 8 -5.92 -20.07 -19.10
CA LEU A 8 -5.76 -18.65 -19.46
C LEU A 8 -6.87 -18.07 -20.35
N SER A 9 -7.84 -18.86 -20.80
CA SER A 9 -8.89 -18.41 -21.73
C SER A 9 -10.15 -17.81 -21.08
N GLY A 10 -10.19 -17.70 -19.74
CA GLY A 10 -11.42 -17.39 -19.00
C GLY A 10 -11.47 -16.06 -18.25
N ARG A 11 -10.41 -15.24 -18.24
CA ARG A 11 -10.49 -13.92 -17.58
C ARG A 11 -11.06 -12.89 -18.55
N SER A 12 -12.38 -12.89 -18.69
CA SER A 12 -13.08 -11.67 -19.09
C SER A 12 -12.73 -10.61 -18.04
N SER A 13 -11.79 -9.73 -18.39
CA SER A 13 -11.49 -8.55 -17.60
C SER A 13 -12.70 -7.63 -17.74
N ARG A 14 -13.72 -7.87 -16.91
CA ARG A 14 -14.66 -6.80 -16.55
C ARG A 14 -13.80 -5.72 -15.92
N GLN A 15 -13.36 -4.75 -16.74
CA GLN A 15 -12.72 -3.56 -16.25
C GLN A 15 -13.80 -2.85 -15.44
N ASN A 16 -13.67 -2.90 -14.11
CA ASN A 16 -14.53 -2.10 -13.26
C ASN A 16 -14.29 -0.64 -13.65
N PRO A 17 -15.33 0.13 -13.97
CA PRO A 17 -15.16 1.52 -14.37
C PRO A 17 -14.52 2.27 -13.19
N VAL A 18 -13.30 2.77 -13.41
CA VAL A 18 -12.67 3.70 -12.48
C VAL A 18 -13.31 5.05 -12.75
N PHE A 19 -14.08 5.57 -11.80
CA PHE A 19 -14.73 6.86 -11.95
C PHE A 19 -13.74 7.98 -11.72
N GLN A 20 -13.61 8.87 -12.71
CA GLN A 20 -12.77 10.05 -12.64
C GLN A 20 -13.48 11.16 -11.87
N LEU A 21 -13.06 11.41 -10.64
CA LEU A 21 -13.56 12.55 -9.85
C LEU A 21 -12.85 13.86 -10.19
N VAL A 22 -11.64 13.78 -10.76
CA VAL A 22 -10.79 14.94 -11.07
C VAL A 22 -10.44 14.97 -12.56
N PRO A 23 -10.86 16.00 -13.33
CA PRO A 23 -10.54 16.13 -14.74
C PRO A 23 -9.02 16.17 -14.99
N GLY A 24 -8.54 15.43 -15.99
CA GLY A 24 -7.14 15.51 -16.45
C GLY A 24 -6.15 14.53 -15.79
N GLN A 25 -6.57 13.71 -14.84
CA GLN A 25 -5.73 12.64 -14.27
C GLN A 25 -5.79 11.35 -15.11
N SER A 26 -4.63 10.72 -15.30
CA SER A 26 -4.53 9.39 -15.92
C SER A 26 -4.96 8.32 -14.93
N LEU A 27 -6.10 7.68 -15.14
CA LEU A 27 -6.60 6.59 -14.30
C LEU A 27 -5.96 5.23 -14.62
N THR A 28 -4.67 5.24 -14.97
CA THR A 28 -3.93 4.01 -15.28
C THR A 28 -3.41 3.38 -14.01
N ALA A 29 -3.30 2.05 -13.99
CA ALA A 29 -2.69 1.32 -12.88
C ALA A 29 -1.28 1.84 -12.55
N GLY A 30 -0.49 2.20 -13.57
CA GLY A 30 0.85 2.77 -13.39
C GLY A 30 0.85 4.13 -12.69
N TYR A 31 -0.13 4.99 -12.98
CA TYR A 31 -0.28 6.26 -12.27
C TYR A 31 -0.53 6.05 -10.78
N PHE A 32 -1.47 5.18 -10.42
CA PHE A 32 -1.79 4.87 -9.02
C PHE A 32 -0.62 4.19 -8.30
N LEU A 33 0.07 3.26 -8.96
CA LEU A 33 1.26 2.62 -8.41
C LEU A 33 2.32 3.66 -8.05
N LEU A 34 2.61 4.61 -8.96
CA LEU A 34 3.58 5.68 -8.70
C LEU A 34 3.19 6.57 -7.51
N GLN A 35 1.89 6.76 -7.25
CA GLN A 35 1.44 7.53 -6.09
C GLN A 35 1.81 6.83 -4.77
N VAL A 36 1.67 5.50 -4.69
CA VAL A 36 1.92 4.74 -3.44
C VAL A 36 3.33 4.12 -3.36
N GLU A 37 4.09 4.16 -4.45
CA GLU A 37 5.43 3.59 -4.56
C GLU A 37 6.37 3.95 -3.39
N PRO A 38 6.42 5.19 -2.87
CA PRO A 38 7.26 5.51 -1.71
C PRO A 38 6.90 4.69 -0.46
N ALA A 39 5.61 4.47 -0.18
CA ALA A 39 5.16 3.66 0.95
C ALA A 39 5.44 2.17 0.74
N ILE A 40 5.29 1.67 -0.50
CA ILE A 40 5.64 0.29 -0.85
C ILE A 40 7.13 0.03 -0.59
N ARG A 41 8.00 0.92 -1.09
CA ARG A 41 9.45 0.81 -0.90
C ARG A 41 9.84 0.87 0.58
N HIS A 42 9.15 1.67 1.37
CA HIS A 42 9.37 1.72 2.81
C HIS A 42 9.00 0.39 3.47
N GLY A 43 7.79 -0.14 3.26
CA GLY A 43 7.39 -1.43 3.84
C GLY A 43 8.28 -2.59 3.41
N LEU A 44 8.76 -2.61 2.15
CA LEU A 44 9.74 -3.60 1.70
C LEU A 44 11.08 -3.51 2.43
N LYS A 45 11.54 -2.29 2.74
CA LYS A 45 12.76 -2.07 3.51
C LYS A 45 12.58 -2.52 4.97
N GLU A 46 11.44 -2.23 5.58
CA GLU A 46 11.19 -2.63 6.97
C GLU A 46 11.03 -4.16 7.10
N LEU A 47 10.49 -4.83 6.08
CA LEU A 47 10.44 -6.31 6.02
C LEU A 47 11.81 -7.00 6.14
N GLU A 48 12.92 -6.31 5.83
CA GLU A 48 14.27 -6.86 5.99
C GLU A 48 14.74 -6.88 7.45
N GLY A 49 14.17 -6.01 8.30
CA GLY A 49 14.61 -5.78 9.67
C GLY A 49 13.57 -6.07 10.75
N THR A 50 12.28 -6.11 10.43
CA THR A 50 11.18 -6.17 11.39
C THR A 50 10.17 -7.28 11.05
N ASN A 51 9.21 -7.49 11.96
CA ASN A 51 8.09 -8.40 11.74
C ASN A 51 7.26 -8.00 10.49
N PRO A 52 6.91 -8.95 9.59
CA PRO A 52 6.05 -8.67 8.45
C PRO A 52 4.72 -7.98 8.78
N ARG A 53 4.15 -8.25 9.96
CA ARG A 53 2.93 -7.57 10.42
C ARG A 53 3.16 -6.08 10.60
N HIS A 54 4.29 -5.69 11.20
CA HIS A 54 4.66 -4.30 11.46
C HIS A 54 4.82 -3.56 10.14
N ALA A 55 5.74 -4.03 9.29
CA ALA A 55 6.04 -3.40 8.00
C ALA A 55 4.81 -3.25 7.08
N MET A 56 3.92 -4.25 7.07
CA MET A 56 2.68 -4.17 6.29
C MET A 56 1.65 -3.21 6.91
N THR A 57 1.64 -3.05 8.24
CA THR A 57 0.76 -2.10 8.92
C THR A 57 1.19 -0.68 8.63
N GLU A 58 2.48 -0.38 8.72
CA GLU A 58 3.03 0.93 8.36
C GLU A 58 2.76 1.28 6.89
N LEU A 59 3.02 0.34 5.97
CA LEU A 59 2.71 0.51 4.55
C LEU A 59 1.25 0.89 4.33
N ALA A 60 0.32 0.20 5.01
CA ALA A 60 -1.11 0.45 4.88
C ALA A 60 -1.50 1.83 5.45
N LEU A 61 -0.99 2.20 6.62
CA LEU A 61 -1.28 3.48 7.27
C LEU A 61 -0.72 4.66 6.49
N MET A 62 0.52 4.58 6.02
CA MET A 62 1.12 5.62 5.17
C MET A 62 0.33 5.78 3.87
N SER A 63 -0.03 4.68 3.20
CA SER A 63 -0.81 4.72 1.95
C SER A 63 -2.19 5.36 2.17
N TYR A 64 -2.82 5.10 3.32
CA TYR A 64 -4.09 5.72 3.69
C TYR A 64 -3.97 7.23 3.92
N LEU A 65 -2.97 7.67 4.69
CA LEU A 65 -2.67 9.09 4.91
C LEU A 65 -2.38 9.80 3.58
N MET A 66 -1.62 9.17 2.69
CA MET A 66 -1.37 9.69 1.35
C MET A 66 -2.67 9.86 0.54
N GLY A 67 -3.59 8.89 0.63
CA GLY A 67 -4.93 8.99 0.05
C GLY A 67 -5.79 10.11 0.64
N MET A 68 -5.51 10.56 1.87
CA MET A 68 -6.16 11.72 2.50
C MET A 68 -5.50 13.06 2.13
N GLY A 69 -4.42 13.05 1.36
CA GLY A 69 -3.76 14.26 0.85
C GLY A 69 -2.45 14.63 1.56
N PHE A 70 -1.96 13.83 2.51
CA PHE A 70 -0.63 14.02 3.08
C PHE A 70 0.45 13.60 2.07
N ASP A 71 1.57 14.33 2.00
CA ASP A 71 2.74 13.84 1.26
C ASP A 71 3.40 12.68 2.02
N TYR A 72 4.18 11.85 1.31
CA TYR A 72 4.83 10.68 1.89
C TYR A 72 5.68 10.98 3.13
N ARG A 73 6.42 12.10 3.18
CA ARG A 73 7.28 12.40 4.33
C ARG A 73 6.46 12.70 5.56
N THR A 74 5.38 13.46 5.39
CA THR A 74 4.42 13.76 6.46
C THR A 74 3.72 12.49 6.92
N ALA A 75 3.24 11.65 5.98
CA ALA A 75 2.59 10.38 6.31
C ALA A 75 3.51 9.45 7.11
N LYS A 76 4.76 9.29 6.69
CA LYS A 76 5.77 8.51 7.41
C LYS A 76 6.01 9.05 8.82
N CYS A 77 6.23 10.36 8.96
CA CYS A 77 6.48 10.96 10.27
C CYS A 77 5.31 10.76 11.25
N ILE A 78 4.06 10.80 10.76
CA ILE A 78 2.87 10.52 11.57
C ILE A 78 2.89 9.07 12.04
N VAL A 79 3.11 8.12 11.13
CA VAL A 79 3.12 6.68 11.45
C VAL A 79 4.24 6.34 12.45
N GLU A 80 5.46 6.80 12.21
CA GLU A 80 6.60 6.59 13.13
C GLU A 80 6.34 7.21 14.51
N SER A 81 5.60 8.33 14.59
CA SER A 81 5.26 8.92 15.89
C SER A 81 4.38 8.01 16.75
N TRP A 82 3.61 7.11 16.14
CA TRP A 82 2.74 6.17 16.85
C TRP A 82 3.47 4.98 17.44
N GLU A 83 4.72 4.72 17.03
CA GLU A 83 5.57 3.71 17.66
C GLU A 83 5.98 4.08 19.09
N THR A 84 5.85 5.36 19.45
CA THR A 84 6.09 5.84 20.82
C THR A 84 4.83 5.81 21.69
N ASP A 85 3.67 5.41 21.14
CA ASP A 85 2.42 5.29 21.88
C ASP A 85 2.33 3.92 22.56
N ASP A 86 2.50 3.91 23.88
CA ASP A 86 2.43 2.72 24.74
C ASP A 86 1.17 1.88 24.50
N SER A 87 0.04 2.49 24.11
CA SER A 87 -1.22 1.78 23.86
C SER A 87 -1.21 0.97 22.57
N LEU A 88 -0.48 1.44 21.54
CA LEU A 88 -0.31 0.75 20.26
C LEU A 88 0.79 -0.31 20.33
N LEU A 89 1.82 -0.05 21.14
CA LEU A 89 2.84 -1.03 21.50
C LEU A 89 2.23 -2.24 22.22
N LEU A 90 1.33 -2.00 23.19
CA LEU A 90 0.61 -3.07 23.92
C LEU A 90 -0.26 -3.95 23.01
N GLN A 91 -0.72 -3.43 21.88
CA GLN A 91 -1.54 -4.18 20.91
C GLN A 91 -0.69 -4.92 19.86
N GLY A 92 0.63 -4.74 19.86
CA GLY A 92 1.54 -5.38 18.89
C GLY A 92 1.29 -4.96 17.44
N VAL A 93 0.68 -3.79 17.24
CA VAL A 93 0.26 -3.30 15.91
C VAL A 93 1.42 -2.64 15.18
N LEU A 94 2.30 -1.95 15.93
CA LEU A 94 3.50 -1.27 15.42
C LEU A 94 4.77 -1.66 16.20
N THR A 95 4.79 -2.82 16.85
CA THR A 95 6.01 -3.34 17.50
C THR A 95 6.90 -4.07 16.47
N GLU A 96 8.20 -3.75 16.45
CA GLU A 96 9.22 -4.42 15.63
C GLU A 96 9.24 -5.96 15.80
#